data_AF-K2AEE6-F1
#
_entry.id   AF-K2AEE6-F1
#
_cell.length_a   1.000
_cell.length_b   1.000
_cell.length_c   1.000
_cell.angle_alpha   90.00
_cell.angle_beta   90.00
_cell.angle_gamma   90.00
#
_symmetry.space_group_name_H-M   'P 1'
#
loop_
_entity.id
_entity.type
_entity.pdbx_description
1 polymer ?
#
loop_
_entity_poly.entity_id
_entity_poly.type
_entity_poly.pdbx_seq_one_letter_code
_entity_poly.pdbx_strand_id
1 'polypeptide(L)'
;MRHLCLSIHQRWGKLNLWAHPAVHVAPLAPAGSMDIKDWDKSIATNTRATGSLIPMLEPLLRAGDGTALFLDDPRGGQKFFGAYGATKAAQIALARSWAAENANIGPRVLIETPAPMPTAT
;
A
#
# COMPACT_ATOMS: atom_id res chain seq x y z
N MET A 1 -9.29 1.41 10.67
CA MET A 1 -8.49 0.23 10.24
C MET A 1 -8.66 -0.96 11.17
N ARG A 2 -8.37 -0.85 12.48
CA ARG A 2 -8.47 -1.98 13.43
C ARG A 2 -9.84 -2.67 13.48
N HIS A 3 -10.93 -1.89 13.56
CA HIS A 3 -12.28 -2.47 13.62
C HIS A 3 -12.62 -3.29 12.37
N LEU A 4 -12.19 -2.85 11.17
CA LEU A 4 -12.43 -3.58 9.91
C LEU A 4 -11.71 -4.93 9.90
N CYS A 5 -10.43 -4.95 10.30
CA CYS A 5 -9.65 -6.19 10.37
C CYS A 5 -10.26 -7.17 11.37
N LEU A 6 -10.72 -6.65 12.53
CA LEU A 6 -11.41 -7.44 13.54
C LEU A 6 -12.74 -8.01 13.00
N SER A 7 -13.55 -7.21 12.31
CA SER A 7 -14.80 -7.68 11.72
C SER A 7 -14.57 -8.79 10.67
N ILE A 8 -13.50 -8.69 9.88
CA ILE A 8 -13.13 -9.75 8.93
C ILE A 8 -12.78 -11.03 9.69
N HIS A 9 -11.93 -10.93 10.72
CA HIS A 9 -11.57 -12.06 11.56
C HIS A 9 -12.79 -12.72 12.21
N GLN A 10 -13.67 -11.94 12.84
CA GLN A 10 -14.85 -12.45 13.53
C GLN A 10 -15.83 -13.15 12.57
N ARG A 11 -15.96 -12.66 11.34
CA ARG A 11 -16.92 -13.22 10.37
C ARG A 11 -16.38 -14.40 9.59
N TRP A 12 -15.11 -14.36 9.18
CA TRP A 12 -14.54 -15.36 8.26
C TRP A 12 -13.32 -16.10 8.81
N GLY A 13 -12.66 -15.59 9.86
CA GLY A 13 -11.46 -16.18 10.46
C GLY A 13 -10.19 -16.13 9.60
N LYS A 14 -10.32 -15.87 8.30
CA LYS A 14 -9.23 -15.87 7.30
C LYS A 14 -9.49 -14.88 6.17
N LEU A 15 -8.45 -14.62 5.37
CA LEU A 15 -8.49 -13.78 4.18
C LEU A 15 -7.74 -14.45 3.03
N ASN A 16 -8.39 -14.64 1.88
CA ASN A 16 -7.73 -15.25 0.71
C ASN A 16 -7.05 -14.22 -0.20
N LEU A 17 -7.56 -12.99 -0.24
CA LEU A 17 -7.00 -11.92 -1.07
C LEU A 17 -7.09 -10.58 -0.35
N TRP A 18 -5.98 -9.86 -0.31
CA TRP A 18 -5.93 -8.46 0.02
C TRP A 18 -5.35 -7.68 -1.14
N ALA A 19 -6.18 -6.90 -1.85
CA ALA A 19 -5.67 -5.89 -2.77
C ALA A 19 -5.51 -4.55 -2.02
N HIS A 20 -4.35 -3.89 -2.16
CA HIS A 20 -4.06 -2.59 -1.58
C HIS A 20 -3.92 -1.50 -2.64
N PRO A 21 -5.02 -1.09 -3.30
CA PRO A 21 -4.99 -0.01 -4.30
C PRO A 21 -5.01 1.39 -3.69
N ALA A 22 -5.27 1.51 -2.38
CA ALA A 22 -5.45 2.79 -1.70
C ALA A 22 -4.18 3.64 -1.81
N VAL A 23 -4.35 4.84 -2.35
CA VAL A 23 -3.28 5.83 -2.50
C VAL A 23 -3.89 7.23 -2.48
N HIS A 24 -3.18 8.18 -1.90
CA HIS A 24 -3.41 9.60 -2.06
C HIS A 24 -2.41 10.14 -3.07
N VAL A 25 -2.93 10.76 -4.13
CA VAL A 25 -2.15 11.47 -5.15
C VAL A 25 -2.27 12.96 -4.86
N ALA A 26 -1.28 13.52 -4.18
CA ALA A 26 -1.17 14.96 -4.03
C ALA A 26 -0.99 15.64 -5.41
N PRO A 27 -1.38 16.92 -5.57
CA PRO A 27 -1.20 17.64 -6.82
C PRO A 27 0.23 17.53 -7.37
N LEU A 28 0.36 17.26 -8.67
CA LEU A 28 1.66 17.18 -9.34
C LEU A 28 2.26 18.58 -9.43
N ALA A 29 3.27 18.85 -8.61
CA ALA A 29 3.86 20.18 -8.45
C ALA A 29 5.39 20.09 -8.26
N PRO A 30 6.15 21.16 -8.59
CA PRO A 30 7.55 21.24 -8.23
C PRO A 30 7.76 20.93 -6.74
N ALA A 31 8.84 20.23 -6.40
CA ALA A 31 9.06 19.79 -5.02
C ALA A 31 9.12 20.95 -4.02
N GLY A 32 9.64 22.12 -4.42
CA GLY A 32 9.67 23.33 -3.59
C GLY A 32 8.31 24.02 -3.41
N SER A 33 7.26 23.58 -4.12
CA SER A 33 5.89 24.10 -4.03
C SER A 33 4.94 23.11 -3.36
N MET A 34 5.47 22.10 -2.69
CA MET A 34 4.66 21.07 -2.02
C MET A 34 3.87 21.66 -0.85
N ASP A 35 2.57 21.39 -0.82
CA ASP A 35 1.73 21.73 0.32
C ASP A 35 1.92 20.70 1.46
N ILE A 36 2.11 21.20 2.68
CA ILE A 36 2.39 20.34 3.84
C ILE A 36 1.18 19.48 4.23
N LYS A 37 -0.05 19.95 4.02
CA LYS A 37 -1.25 19.17 4.36
C LYS A 37 -1.41 18.00 3.40
N ASP A 38 -1.13 18.20 2.11
CA ASP A 38 -1.17 17.10 1.13
C ASP A 38 0.03 16.15 1.28
N TRP A 39 1.19 16.65 1.72
CA TRP A 39 2.29 15.81 2.15
C TRP A 39 1.90 14.89 3.33
N ASP A 40 1.32 15.45 4.38
CA ASP A 40 0.89 14.69 5.56
C ASP A 40 -0.18 13.64 5.20
N LYS A 41 -1.13 13.98 4.34
CA LYS A 41 -2.11 13.02 3.80
C LYS A 41 -1.43 11.91 2.99
N SER A 42 -0.42 12.25 2.19
CA SER A 42 0.35 11.28 1.40
C SER A 42 1.08 10.30 2.32
N ILE A 43 1.74 10.77 3.38
CA ILE A 43 2.34 9.91 4.41
C ILE A 43 1.27 9.06 5.08
N ALA A 44 0.19 9.68 5.58
CA ALA A 44 -0.84 8.98 6.33
C ALA A 44 -1.46 7.82 5.52
N THR A 45 -1.73 8.07 4.23
CA THR A 45 -2.41 7.12 3.34
C THR A 45 -1.45 6.11 2.73
N ASN A 46 -0.35 6.58 2.12
CA ASN A 46 0.48 5.73 1.27
C ASN A 46 1.50 4.93 2.09
N THR A 47 1.95 5.45 3.24
CA THR A 47 3.00 4.81 4.05
C THR A 47 2.46 4.28 5.38
N ARG A 48 1.92 5.15 6.24
CA ARG A 48 1.48 4.79 7.58
C ARG A 48 0.35 3.76 7.56
N ALA A 49 -0.64 3.92 6.67
CA ALA A 49 -1.74 2.97 6.57
C ALA A 49 -1.24 1.58 6.14
N THR A 50 -0.37 1.51 5.13
CA THR A 50 0.22 0.25 4.67
C THR A 50 0.99 -0.45 5.79
N GLY A 51 1.88 0.25 6.49
CA GLY A 51 2.63 -0.33 7.61
C GLY A 51 1.77 -0.69 8.83
N SER A 52 0.61 -0.06 8.99
CA SER A 52 -0.35 -0.46 10.02
C SER A 52 -1.16 -1.69 9.61
N LEU A 53 -1.54 -1.80 8.34
CA LEU A 53 -2.41 -2.86 7.83
C LEU A 53 -1.70 -4.22 7.69
N ILE A 54 -0.44 -4.23 7.24
CA ILE A 54 0.34 -5.47 7.09
C ILE A 54 0.26 -6.37 8.34
N PRO A 55 0.67 -5.91 9.55
CA PRO A 55 0.64 -6.77 10.73
C PRO A 55 -0.77 -7.16 11.19
N MET A 56 -1.80 -6.37 10.83
CA MET A 56 -3.20 -6.70 11.17
C MET A 56 -3.81 -7.75 10.22
N LEU A 57 -3.39 -7.76 8.96
CA LEU A 57 -3.97 -8.64 7.92
C LEU A 57 -3.14 -9.90 7.69
N GLU A 58 -1.85 -9.89 7.97
CA GLU A 58 -0.97 -11.04 7.78
C GLU A 58 -1.49 -12.33 8.45
N PRO A 59 -1.94 -12.33 9.73
CA PRO A 59 -2.44 -13.55 10.35
C PRO A 59 -3.66 -14.13 9.62
N LEU A 60 -4.53 -13.25 9.10
CA LEU A 60 -5.71 -13.65 8.34
C LEU A 60 -5.33 -14.22 6.97
N LEU A 61 -4.34 -13.62 6.32
CA LEU A 61 -3.81 -14.12 5.05
C LEU A 61 -3.12 -15.47 5.23
N ARG A 62 -2.32 -15.66 6.28
CA ARG A 62 -1.72 -16.97 6.60
C ARG A 62 -2.79 -18.03 6.85
N ALA A 63 -3.83 -17.71 7.63
CA ALA A 63 -4.95 -18.63 7.86
C ALA A 63 -5.74 -18.99 6.59
N GLY A 64 -5.65 -18.16 5.55
CA GLY A 64 -6.33 -18.36 4.27
C GLY A 64 -5.45 -18.88 3.14
N ASP A 65 -4.16 -19.16 3.39
CA ASP A 65 -3.15 -19.34 2.34
C ASP A 65 -3.25 -18.23 1.26
N GLY A 66 -3.40 -17.01 1.75
CA GLY A 66 -3.86 -15.86 0.99
C GLY A 66 -2.77 -15.16 0.20
N THR A 67 -3.21 -14.30 -0.72
CA THR A 67 -2.34 -13.41 -1.50
C THR A 67 -2.58 -11.96 -1.11
N ALA A 68 -1.52 -11.18 -0.92
CA ALA A 68 -1.57 -9.73 -0.91
C ALA A 68 -1.11 -9.19 -2.27
N LEU A 69 -1.81 -8.20 -2.80
CA LEU A 69 -1.50 -7.53 -4.06
C LEU A 69 -1.30 -6.04 -3.81
N PHE A 70 -0.11 -5.55 -4.11
CA PHE A 70 0.22 -4.13 -4.17
C PHE A 70 0.35 -3.69 -5.63
N LEU A 71 -0.06 -2.46 -5.90
CA LEU A 71 0.09 -1.84 -7.22
C LEU A 71 1.27 -0.87 -7.16
N ASP A 72 2.29 -1.04 -7.99
CA ASP A 72 3.43 -0.11 -8.10
C ASP A 72 3.17 0.96 -9.17
N ASP A 73 3.75 2.14 -8.97
CA ASP A 73 3.90 3.17 -9.99
C ASP A 73 5.29 3.79 -9.80
N PRO A 74 6.31 3.37 -10.59
CA PRO A 74 7.72 3.66 -10.32
C PRO A 74 8.10 5.10 -10.75
N ARG A 75 7.47 6.10 -10.12
CA ARG A 75 7.67 7.54 -10.36
C ARG A 75 8.58 8.21 -9.32
N GLY A 76 9.18 7.44 -8.43
CA GLY A 76 10.11 7.94 -7.41
C GLY A 76 11.22 8.80 -8.02
N GLY A 77 11.39 10.02 -7.52
CA GLY A 77 12.41 10.96 -7.99
C GLY A 77 12.12 11.68 -9.32
N GLN A 78 11.00 11.38 -10.00
CA GLN A 78 10.63 12.08 -11.23
C GLN A 78 10.08 13.49 -10.94
N LYS A 79 10.29 14.42 -11.89
CA LYS A 79 9.77 15.79 -11.79
C LYS A 79 8.25 15.80 -11.56
N PHE A 80 7.80 16.70 -10.69
CA PHE A 80 6.40 16.86 -10.29
C PHE A 80 5.78 15.74 -9.45
N PHE A 81 6.52 14.66 -9.16
CA PHE A 81 6.07 13.55 -8.32
C PHE A 81 6.62 13.61 -6.89
N GLY A 82 6.93 14.79 -6.35
CA GLY A 82 7.60 14.92 -5.05
C GLY A 82 6.91 14.12 -3.92
N ALA A 83 5.69 14.51 -3.56
CA ALA A 83 4.93 13.86 -2.48
C ALA A 83 4.50 12.43 -2.86
N TYR A 84 3.88 12.27 -4.03
CA TYR A 84 3.37 10.98 -4.49
C TYR A 84 4.48 9.95 -4.71
N GLY A 85 5.49 10.29 -5.52
CA GLY A 85 6.57 9.36 -5.87
C GLY A 85 7.40 8.95 -4.67
N ALA A 86 7.68 9.87 -3.71
CA ALA A 86 8.39 9.52 -2.48
C ALA A 86 7.59 8.54 -1.61
N THR A 87 6.31 8.84 -1.38
CA THR A 87 5.48 8.01 -0.51
C THR A 87 5.07 6.69 -1.17
N LYS A 88 4.94 6.65 -2.49
CA LYS A 88 4.72 5.42 -3.26
C LYS A 88 5.95 4.51 -3.24
N ALA A 89 7.15 5.07 -3.41
CA ALA A 89 8.39 4.31 -3.28
C ALA A 89 8.53 3.71 -1.87
N ALA A 90 8.19 4.47 -0.83
CA ALA A 90 8.19 3.96 0.56
C ALA A 90 7.16 2.81 0.77
N GLN A 91 5.95 2.93 0.21
CA GLN A 91 4.94 1.88 0.24
C GLN A 91 5.46 0.57 -0.36
N ILE A 92 6.06 0.67 -1.55
CA ILE A 92 6.53 -0.50 -2.30
C ILE A 92 7.79 -1.10 -1.68
N ALA A 93 8.68 -0.27 -1.13
CA ALA A 93 9.82 -0.76 -0.35
C ALA A 93 9.36 -1.64 0.81
N LEU A 94 8.34 -1.21 1.56
CA LEU A 94 7.77 -2.00 2.65
C LEU A 94 7.16 -3.33 2.15
N ALA A 95 6.39 -3.28 1.06
CA ALA A 95 5.80 -4.48 0.47
C ALA A 95 6.87 -5.48 -0.02
N ARG A 96 7.98 -5.00 -0.60
CA ARG A 96 9.10 -5.85 -1.06
C ARG A 96 9.80 -6.54 0.10
N SER A 97 10.07 -5.84 1.20
CA SER A 97 10.64 -6.45 2.41
C SER A 97 9.72 -7.55 2.94
N TRP A 98 8.43 -7.23 3.08
CA TRP A 98 7.43 -8.20 3.56
C TRP A 98 7.28 -9.42 2.63
N ALA A 99 7.36 -9.22 1.31
CA ALA A 99 7.37 -10.31 0.34
C ALA A 99 8.58 -11.24 0.53
N ALA A 100 9.77 -10.68 0.70
CA ALA A 100 11.00 -11.43 0.90
C ALA A 100 10.96 -12.25 2.22
N GLU A 101 10.46 -11.65 3.29
CA GLU A 101 10.28 -12.30 4.60
C GLU A 101 9.32 -13.50 4.53
N ASN A 102 8.34 -13.45 3.62
CA ASN A 102 7.29 -14.46 3.52
C ASN A 102 7.46 -15.46 2.37
N ALA A 103 8.60 -15.45 1.67
CA ALA A 103 8.86 -16.31 0.51
C ALA A 103 8.64 -17.80 0.78
N ASN A 104 8.94 -18.29 1.99
CA ASN A 104 8.84 -19.71 2.37
C ASN A 104 7.68 -20.02 3.33
N ILE A 105 7.08 -19.01 3.95
CA ILE A 105 6.15 -19.18 5.07
C ILE A 105 4.76 -18.60 4.80
N GLY A 106 4.59 -17.87 3.69
CA GLY A 106 3.36 -17.19 3.32
C GLY A 106 3.00 -16.02 4.27
N PRO A 107 2.14 -15.08 3.84
CA PRO A 107 1.33 -15.11 2.63
C PRO A 107 2.11 -14.77 1.35
N ARG A 108 1.54 -15.11 0.19
CA ARG A 108 2.12 -14.71 -1.10
C ARG A 108 1.92 -13.21 -1.29
N VAL A 109 2.98 -12.46 -1.56
CA VAL A 109 2.90 -11.01 -1.80
C VAL A 109 3.29 -10.72 -3.25
N LEU A 110 2.36 -10.11 -3.99
CA LEU A 110 2.53 -9.70 -5.38
C LEU A 110 2.62 -8.18 -5.45
N ILE A 111 3.47 -7.68 -6.35
CA ILE A 111 3.67 -6.27 -6.61
C ILE A 111 3.62 -6.09 -8.11
N GLU A 112 2.53 -5.51 -8.61
CA GLU A 112 2.24 -5.41 -10.04
C GLU A 112 2.16 -3.96 -10.49
N THR A 113 2.55 -3.66 -11.73
CA THR A 113 2.43 -2.31 -12.30
C THR A 113 1.22 -2.26 -13.24
N PRO A 114 0.10 -1.61 -12.87
CA PRO A 114 -1.04 -1.48 -13.76
C PRO A 114 -0.74 -0.50 -14.91
N ALA A 115 -1.43 -0.71 -16.04
CA ALA A 115 -1.43 0.27 -17.12
C ALA A 115 -2.13 1.57 -16.69
N PRO A 116 -1.76 2.73 -17.27
CA PRO A 116 -2.48 3.98 -17.05
C PRO A 116 -3.97 3.80 -17.37
N MET A 117 -4.84 4.24 -16.46
CA MET A 117 -6.28 4.15 -16.60
C MET A 117 -6.97 5.43 -16.09
N PRO A 118 -8.13 5.81 -16.64
CA PRO A 118 -8.92 6.89 -16.08
C PRO A 118 -9.36 6.55 -14.65
N THR A 119 -9.14 7.47 -13.72
CA THR A 119 -9.66 7.40 -12.34
C THR A 119 -10.43 8.67 -12.02
N ALA A 120 -11.29 8.64 -11.00
CA ALA A 120 -11.92 9.85 -10.51
C ALA A 120 -10.85 10.88 -10.06
N THR A 121 -11.11 12.15 -10.31
CA THR A 121 -10.32 13.31 -9.87
C THR A 121 -10.73 13.77 -8.49
#